data_AF-A0A7L2YTT2-F1
#
_entry.id   AF-A0A7L2YTT2-F1
#
_cell.length_a   1.000
_cell.length_b   1.000
_cell.length_c   1.000
_cell.angle_alpha   90.00
_cell.angle_beta   90.00
_cell.angle_gamma   90.00
#
_symmetry.space_group_name_H-M   'P 1'
#
loop_
_entity.id
_entity.type
_entity.pdbx_description
1 polymer ?
#
loop_
_entity_poly.entity_id
_entity_poly.type
_entity_poly.pdbx_seq_one_letter_code
_entity_poly.pdbx_strand_id
1 'polypeptide(L)' 'LFAVSLVLALLPSSGLFSLPQRWTYKEDLALKSGVKEFGVGNWAKILVHGDFNNRTSVMLKDRWRTLCRINQG' A
#
# COMPACT_ATOMS: atom_id res chain seq x y z
N LEU A 1 -35.93 11.26 -2.17
CA LEU A 1 -34.74 10.47 -1.78
C LEU A 1 -33.47 11.30 -1.96
N PHE A 2 -33.38 12.44 -1.28
CA PHE A 2 -32.19 13.30 -1.21
C PHE A 2 -32.08 13.78 0.23
N ALA A 3 -31.28 13.10 1.05
CA ALA A 3 -30.91 13.58 2.38
C ALA A 3 -29.56 12.96 2.75
N VAL A 4 -28.49 13.49 2.16
CA VAL A 4 -27.12 13.26 2.63
C VAL A 4 -26.48 14.63 2.78
N SER A 5 -26.81 15.37 3.85
CA SER A 5 -26.16 16.68 4.12
C SER A 5 -26.11 17.11 5.59
N LEU A 6 -26.35 16.24 6.60
CA LEU A 6 -26.29 16.73 8.00
C LEU A 6 -25.56 15.84 9.03
N VAL A 7 -24.82 14.81 8.64
CA VAL A 7 -24.05 13.99 9.60
C VAL A 7 -22.56 13.99 9.27
N LEU A 8 -21.97 15.17 9.07
CA LEU A 8 -20.51 15.33 8.93
C LEU A 8 -19.89 16.28 9.97
N ALA A 9 -20.67 16.85 10.89
CA ALA A 9 -20.15 17.86 11.82
C ALA A 9 -19.61 17.32 13.16
N LEU A 10 -19.58 16.00 13.40
CA LEU A 10 -19.22 15.43 14.73
C LEU A 10 -18.16 14.31 14.69
N LEU A 11 -17.41 14.12 13.60
CA LEU A 11 -16.23 13.25 13.67
C LEU A 11 -14.97 14.07 14.00
N PRO A 12 -14.16 13.61 14.97
CA PRO A 12 -12.88 14.24 15.30
C PRO A 12 -11.97 14.22 14.07
N SER A 13 -11.21 15.30 13.89
CA SER A 13 -10.26 15.55 12.80
C SER A 13 -9.07 14.57 12.78
N SER A 14 -9.33 13.28 12.55
CA SER A 14 -8.32 12.21 12.47
C SER A 14 -8.60 11.33 11.24
N GLY A 15 -8.81 11.96 10.08
CA GLY A 15 -9.25 11.24 8.89
C GLY A 15 -9.11 12.03 7.61
N LEU A 16 -8.02 12.79 7.44
CA LEU A 16 -7.58 13.11 6.10
C LEU A 16 -7.11 11.80 5.48
N PHE A 17 -7.97 11.15 4.70
CA PHE A 17 -7.55 10.12 3.76
C PHE A 17 -6.40 10.71 2.96
N SER A 18 -5.19 10.32 3.33
CA SER A 18 -3.97 10.81 2.74
C SER A 18 -4.07 10.48 1.25
N LEU A 19 -3.83 11.47 0.38
CA LEU A 19 -3.80 11.22 -1.06
C LEU A 19 -2.92 9.98 -1.32
N PRO A 20 -3.33 9.06 -2.20
CA PRO A 20 -2.62 7.81 -2.40
C PRO A 20 -1.17 8.09 -2.77
N GLN A 21 -0.26 7.79 -1.84
CA GLN A 21 1.17 8.00 -2.04
C GLN A 21 1.64 7.06 -3.15
N ARG A 22 2.15 7.64 -4.24
CA ARG A 22 2.68 6.88 -5.37
C ARG A 22 3.83 5.98 -4.93
N TRP A 23 3.92 4.80 -5.55
CA TRP A 23 5.05 3.90 -5.37
C TRP A 23 6.24 4.39 -6.19
N THR A 24 7.39 4.45 -5.55
CA THR A 24 8.65 4.81 -6.18
C THR A 24 9.34 3.57 -6.75
N TYR A 25 10.24 3.79 -7.71
CA TYR A 25 11.02 2.71 -8.29
C TYR A 25 11.89 1.97 -7.24
N LYS A 26 12.45 2.69 -6.25
CA LYS A 26 13.23 2.08 -5.16
C LYS A 26 12.36 1.13 -4.32
N GLU A 27 11.14 1.55 -3.96
CA GLU A 27 10.19 0.70 -3.24
C GLU A 27 9.80 -0.54 -4.07
N ASP A 28 9.54 -0.38 -5.38
CA ASP A 28 9.21 -1.52 -6.24
C ASP A 28 10.38 -2.51 -6.36
N LEU A 29 11.61 -2.02 -6.46
CA LEU A 29 12.81 -2.87 -6.47
C LEU A 29 13.01 -3.61 -5.14
N ALA A 30 12.84 -2.91 -4.02
CA ALA A 30 12.91 -3.52 -2.70
C ALA A 30 11.83 -4.60 -2.53
N LEU A 31 10.61 -4.35 -3.01
CA LEU A 31 9.52 -5.32 -2.97
C LEU A 31 9.84 -6.55 -3.83
N LYS A 32 10.30 -6.35 -5.07
CA LYS A 32 10.69 -7.46 -5.96
C LYS A 32 11.82 -8.29 -5.37
N SER A 33 12.84 -7.64 -4.80
CA SER A 33 13.98 -8.31 -4.18
C SER A 33 13.55 -9.10 -2.94
N GLY A 34 12.76 -8.50 -2.06
CA GLY A 34 12.22 -9.17 -0.89
C GLY A 34 11.31 -10.33 -1.23
N VAL A 35 10.47 -10.23 -2.27
CA VAL A 35 9.68 -11.37 -2.74
C VAL A 35 10.56 -12.48 -3.31
N LYS A 36 11.66 -12.15 -4.01
CA LYS A 36 12.62 -13.14 -4.52
C LYS A 36 13.35 -13.86 -3.38
N GLU A 37 13.68 -13.15 -2.31
CA GLU A 37 14.43 -13.70 -1.17
C GLU A 37 13.54 -14.46 -0.17
N PHE A 38 12.40 -13.89 0.21
CA PHE A 38 11.54 -14.44 1.26
C PHE A 38 10.33 -15.19 0.70
N GLY A 39 10.00 -15.04 -0.58
CA GLY A 39 8.81 -15.60 -1.19
C GLY A 39 7.55 -14.74 -1.05
N VAL A 40 6.58 -15.00 -1.92
CA VAL A 40 5.27 -14.34 -1.93
C VAL A 40 4.51 -14.68 -0.65
N GLY A 41 3.86 -13.69 -0.04
CA GLY A 41 3.08 -13.88 1.19
C GLY A 41 3.80 -13.43 2.47
N ASN A 42 5.14 -13.38 2.45
CA ASN A 42 5.96 -12.99 3.60
C ASN A 42 6.10 -11.46 3.74
N TRP A 43 4.98 -10.73 3.61
CA TRP A 43 4.96 -9.25 3.52
C TRP A 43 5.49 -8.55 4.77
N ALA A 44 5.21 -9.08 5.96
CA ALA A 44 5.73 -8.52 7.20
C ALA A 44 7.26 -8.65 7.26
N LYS A 45 7.80 -9.79 6.84
CA LYS A 45 9.24 -10.01 6.76
C LYS A 45 9.88 -9.09 5.72
N ILE A 46 9.28 -8.99 4.54
CA ILE A 46 9.75 -8.07 3.49
C ILE A 46 9.74 -6.63 3.99
N LEU A 47 8.68 -6.19 4.66
CA LEU A 47 8.58 -4.84 5.22
C LEU A 47 9.69 -4.53 6.22
N VAL A 48 10.03 -5.48 7.10
CA VAL A 48 11.10 -5.32 8.10
C VAL A 48 12.48 -5.25 7.45
N HIS A 49 12.70 -5.99 6.36
CA HIS A 49 14.00 -6.08 5.69
C HIS A 49 14.22 -5.02 4.59
N GLY A 50 13.21 -4.23 4.22
CA GLY A 50 13.31 -3.26 3.13
C GLY A 50 12.91 -1.83 3.51
N ASP A 51 13.45 -0.87 2.76
CA ASP A 51 13.12 0.55 2.92
C ASP A 51 11.81 0.90 2.22
N PHE A 52 10.70 0.88 2.96
CA PHE A 52 9.38 1.20 2.43
C PHE A 52 8.73 2.39 3.15
N ASN A 53 9.42 3.50 3.39
CA ASN A 53 8.87 4.79 3.86
C ASN A 53 7.38 4.82 4.27
N ASN A 54 7.09 4.47 5.52
CA ASN A 54 5.74 4.44 6.12
C ASN A 54 4.69 3.56 5.40
N ARG A 55 5.12 2.55 4.66
CA ARG A 55 4.24 1.53 4.11
C ARG A 55 3.91 0.47 5.15
N THR A 56 2.83 -0.25 4.87
CA THR A 56 2.40 -1.40 5.66
C THR A 56 2.45 -2.67 4.83
N SER A 57 2.47 -3.82 5.51
CA SER A 57 2.46 -5.14 4.87
C SER A 57 1.27 -5.33 3.91
N VAL A 58 0.13 -4.71 4.24
CA VAL A 58 -1.07 -4.70 3.38
C VAL A 58 -0.80 -3.93 2.08
N MET A 59 -0.17 -2.76 2.17
CA MET A 59 0.18 -1.96 0.98
C MET A 59 1.15 -2.71 0.06
N LEU A 60 2.14 -3.41 0.63
CA LEU A 60 3.07 -4.26 -0.13
C LEU A 60 2.32 -5.38 -0.87
N LYS A 61 1.39 -6.06 -0.19
CA LYS A 61 0.54 -7.08 -0.80
C LYS A 61 -0.28 -6.53 -1.97
N ASP A 62 -0.93 -5.38 -1.80
CA ASP A 62 -1.72 -4.76 -2.87
C ASP A 62 -0.84 -4.31 -4.03
N ARG A 63 0.33 -3.73 -3.75
CA ARG A 63 1.29 -3.34 -4.80
C ARG A 63 1.78 -4.52 -5.61
N TRP A 64 2.11 -5.63 -4.95
CA TRP A 64 2.56 -6.86 -5.62
C TRP A 64 1.53 -7.35 -6.64
N ARG A 65 0.23 -7.34 -6.29
CA ARG A 65 -0.84 -7.70 -7.24
C ARG A 65 -0.85 -6.81 -8.48
N THR A 66 -0.65 -5.51 -8.32
CA THR A 66 -0.54 -4.57 -9.45
C THR A 66 0.69 -4.86 -10.31
N LEU A 67 1.85 -5.10 -9.70
CA LEU A 67 3.08 -5.43 -10.43
C LEU A 67 2.97 -6.73 -11.22
N CYS A 68 2.30 -7.76 -10.68
CA CYS A 68 2.05 -9.01 -11.40
C CYS A 68 1.17 -8.82 -12.64
N ARG A 69 0.19 -7.90 -12.60
CA ARG A 69 -0.67 -7.62 -13.77
C ARG A 69 0.04 -6.87 -14.87
N ILE A 70 0.98 -5.98 -14.52
CA ILE A 70 1.72 -5.17 -15.51
C ILE A 70 2.67 -6.04 -16.36
N ASN A 71 3.23 -7.11 -15.81
CA ASN A 71 4.15 -7.99 -16.54
C ASN A 71 3.45 -9.09 -17.38
N GLN A 72 2.12 -9.02 -17.56
CA GLN A 72 1.33 -10.00 -18.32
C GLN A 72 0.79 -9.45 -19.66
N GLY A 73 1.30 -8.31 -20.13
CA GLY A 73 1.10 -7.80 -21.49
C GLY A 73 2.42 -7.69 -22.21
#